data_AF-A0A811ZHV9-F1
#
_entry.id   AF-A0A811ZHV9-F1
#
_cell.length_a   1.000
_cell.length_b   1.000
_cell.length_c   1.000
_cell.angle_alpha   90.00
_cell.angle_beta   90.00
_cell.angle_gamma   90.00
#
_symmetry.space_group_name_H-M   'P 1'
#
loop_
_entity.id
_entity.type
_entity.pdbx_description
1 polymer ?
#
loop_
_entity_poly.entity_id
_entity_poly.type
_entity_poly.pdbx_seq_one_letter_code
_entity_poly.pdbx_strand_id
1 'polypeptide(L)'
;MQTGMDTPAGDEESYDVFKELFDPIIEDRHGGYSPGGNDPDPNYVLSSRVRTGRGVRCSFLPPHCGRGERRALELLAVEALSSLARDPAGGYYALKSMTEAEQQQLIHDHFLFDKPVSPLLLASSMARDWLDARGIWHSDKKTLLVWINEEDHLQVISMQKGGNMKEAFTRVCNGLPQIETLFKSKNYAFTWNPHLGYILTCPSNLGTGLRAGVHIKLPHLGKHEKFLEVLKQLRLQKRGTGGVDTAAVGGVFDVSNADRLGFSEVELVQMVVDGVKLLIEMEQRLEQGQAIDDLVPAQK
;
A
#
# COMPACT_ATOMS: atom_id res chain seq x y z
N MET A 1 -15.60 1.21 38.02
CA MET A 1 -15.06 -0.15 38.24
C MET A 1 -15.28 -0.93 36.95
N GLN A 2 -14.22 -1.12 36.15
CA GLN A 2 -14.30 -1.97 34.96
C GLN A 2 -13.80 -3.34 35.41
N THR A 3 -14.73 -4.24 35.77
CA THR A 3 -14.42 -5.63 36.09
C THR A 3 -14.21 -6.36 34.77
N GLY A 4 -12.99 -6.33 34.24
CA GLY A 4 -12.59 -7.13 33.09
C GLY A 4 -12.27 -8.55 33.55
N MET A 5 -12.99 -9.53 33.01
CA MET A 5 -12.73 -10.95 33.24
C MET A 5 -11.48 -11.32 32.42
N ASP A 6 -10.32 -11.38 33.04
CA ASP A 6 -9.11 -11.91 32.40
C ASP A 6 -9.35 -13.40 32.09
N THR A 7 -9.62 -13.71 30.83
CA THR A 7 -9.85 -15.08 30.35
C THR A 7 -8.57 -15.58 29.66
N PRO A 8 -7.70 -16.35 30.33
CA PRO A 8 -6.46 -16.82 29.73
C PRO A 8 -6.71 -17.97 28.73
N ALA A 9 -5.93 -18.01 27.65
CA ALA A 9 -5.88 -19.13 26.70
C ALA A 9 -4.81 -20.15 27.12
N GLY A 10 -5.05 -21.45 26.89
CA GLY A 10 -4.15 -22.54 27.28
C GLY A 10 -3.08 -22.88 26.23
N ASP A 11 -3.36 -22.57 24.96
CA ASP A 11 -2.55 -22.81 23.77
C ASP A 11 -3.05 -21.93 22.59
N GLU A 12 -2.39 -22.01 21.43
CA GLU A 12 -2.79 -21.26 20.22
C GLU A 12 -4.20 -21.64 19.73
N GLU A 13 -4.51 -22.94 19.75
CA GLU A 13 -5.78 -23.52 19.27
C GLU A 13 -6.98 -23.06 20.10
N SER A 14 -6.75 -22.69 21.37
CA SER A 14 -7.78 -22.12 22.25
C SER A 14 -8.48 -20.91 21.63
N TYR A 15 -7.78 -20.06 20.89
CA TYR A 15 -8.39 -18.88 20.24
C TYR A 15 -9.32 -19.25 19.10
N ASP A 16 -9.06 -20.37 18.40
CA ASP A 16 -9.92 -20.85 17.31
C ASP A 16 -11.10 -21.69 17.85
N VAL A 17 -10.83 -22.61 18.77
CA VAL A 17 -11.81 -23.54 19.36
C VAL A 17 -12.87 -22.78 20.17
N PHE A 18 -12.46 -21.72 20.87
CA PHE A 18 -13.34 -20.92 21.72
C PHE A 18 -13.53 -19.49 21.19
N LYS A 19 -13.39 -19.27 19.89
CA LYS A 19 -13.53 -17.95 19.26
C LYS A 19 -14.86 -17.25 19.58
N GLU A 20 -15.97 -17.99 19.73
CA GLU A 20 -17.26 -17.40 20.10
C GLU A 20 -17.25 -16.77 21.51
N LEU A 21 -16.34 -17.20 22.38
CA LEU A 21 -16.09 -16.60 23.69
C LEU A 21 -15.00 -15.51 23.60
N PHE A 22 -13.89 -15.78 22.90
CA PHE A 22 -12.75 -14.85 22.85
C PHE A 22 -13.01 -13.63 21.97
N ASP A 23 -13.68 -13.76 20.83
CA ASP A 23 -13.89 -12.66 19.88
C ASP A 23 -14.65 -11.49 20.50
N PRO A 24 -15.79 -11.68 21.22
CA PRO A 24 -16.49 -10.58 21.87
C PRO A 24 -15.67 -9.92 23.00
N ILE A 25 -14.89 -10.73 23.74
CA ILE A 25 -14.02 -10.22 24.83
C ILE A 25 -12.91 -9.34 24.25
N ILE A 26 -12.30 -9.78 23.15
CA ILE A 26 -11.25 -9.03 22.45
C ILE A 26 -11.87 -7.77 21.83
N GLU A 27 -13.06 -7.85 21.24
CA GLU A 27 -13.78 -6.71 20.67
C GLU A 27 -14.03 -5.62 21.70
N ASP A 28 -14.66 -5.96 22.83
CA ASP A 28 -14.94 -5.02 23.91
C ASP A 28 -13.65 -4.46 24.53
N ARG A 29 -12.65 -5.31 24.75
CA ARG A 29 -11.38 -4.91 25.38
C ARG A 29 -10.54 -3.99 24.51
N HIS A 30 -10.64 -4.14 23.19
CA HIS A 30 -9.82 -3.43 22.20
C HIS A 30 -10.62 -2.41 21.37
N GLY A 31 -11.76 -1.92 21.88
CA GLY A 31 -12.47 -0.78 21.30
C GLY A 31 -13.17 -1.07 19.98
N GLY A 32 -13.83 -2.22 19.88
CA GLY A 32 -14.54 -2.66 18.67
C GLY A 32 -13.68 -3.46 17.69
N TYR A 33 -12.61 -4.11 18.16
CA TYR A 33 -11.81 -5.01 17.33
C TYR A 33 -12.62 -6.27 16.98
N SER A 34 -13.14 -6.37 15.77
CA SER A 34 -13.76 -7.62 15.30
C SER A 34 -12.83 -8.38 14.33
N PRO A 35 -12.70 -9.71 14.47
CA PRO A 35 -11.94 -10.54 13.55
C PRO A 35 -12.63 -10.55 12.18
N GLY A 36 -12.21 -9.62 11.32
CA GLY A 36 -12.88 -9.38 10.04
C GLY A 36 -13.62 -8.05 9.96
N GLY A 37 -13.17 -7.04 10.72
CA GLY A 37 -13.69 -5.67 10.72
C GLY A 37 -14.42 -5.28 9.45
N ASN A 38 -15.68 -4.85 9.60
CA ASN A 38 -16.58 -4.52 8.49
C ASN A 38 -15.84 -3.73 7.40
N ASP A 39 -15.90 -4.26 6.19
CA ASP A 39 -15.36 -3.61 5.01
C ASP A 39 -15.94 -2.18 4.94
N PRO A 40 -15.11 -1.15 4.68
CA PRO A 40 -15.56 0.22 4.45
C PRO A 40 -16.71 0.26 3.44
N ASP A 41 -17.67 1.16 3.67
CA ASP A 41 -18.86 1.28 2.83
C ASP A 41 -18.47 1.44 1.33
N PRO A 42 -18.87 0.50 0.46
CA PRO A 42 -18.49 0.50 -0.96
C PRO A 42 -19.10 1.68 -1.74
N ASN A 43 -20.06 2.41 -1.18
CA ASN A 43 -20.59 3.64 -1.78
C ASN A 43 -19.57 4.80 -1.74
N TYR A 44 -18.64 4.75 -0.78
CA TYR A 44 -17.60 5.74 -0.57
C TYR A 44 -16.24 5.23 -1.06
N VAL A 45 -15.85 4.00 -0.68
CA VAL A 45 -14.54 3.44 -1.04
C VAL A 45 -14.60 2.67 -2.36
N LEU A 46 -13.99 3.27 -3.39
CA LEU A 46 -13.97 2.74 -4.76
C LEU A 46 -12.93 1.64 -4.96
N SER A 47 -11.77 1.79 -4.32
CA SER A 47 -10.67 0.84 -4.39
C SER A 47 -9.76 0.94 -3.18
N SER A 48 -9.09 -0.17 -2.88
CA SER A 48 -8.08 -0.29 -1.83
C SER A 48 -6.76 -0.71 -2.44
N ARG A 49 -5.66 -0.12 -1.95
CA ARG A 49 -4.31 -0.37 -2.46
C ARG A 49 -3.28 -0.36 -1.34
N VAL A 50 -2.38 -1.33 -1.35
CA VAL A 50 -1.19 -1.39 -0.51
C VAL A 50 0.04 -1.49 -1.41
N ARG A 51 0.97 -0.54 -1.29
CA ARG A 51 2.27 -0.55 -1.99
C ARG A 51 3.39 -0.57 -0.98
N THR A 52 4.47 -1.29 -1.27
CA THR A 52 5.76 -1.09 -0.60
C THR A 52 6.92 -1.28 -1.57
N GLY A 53 8.04 -0.60 -1.33
CA GLY A 53 9.26 -0.74 -2.13
C GLY A 53 10.24 -1.75 -1.52
N ARG A 54 11.08 -2.36 -2.34
CA ARG A 54 12.25 -3.13 -1.87
C ARG A 54 13.49 -2.74 -2.67
N GLY A 55 14.52 -2.29 -1.96
CA GLY A 55 15.88 -2.20 -2.48
C GLY A 55 16.56 -3.58 -2.41
N VAL A 56 17.51 -3.83 -3.31
CA VAL A 56 18.27 -5.09 -3.39
C VAL A 56 19.71 -4.78 -3.02
N ARG A 57 20.25 -5.54 -2.06
CA ARG A 57 21.58 -5.32 -1.49
C ARG A 57 22.65 -5.53 -2.54
N CYS A 58 23.77 -4.81 -2.40
CA CYS A 58 24.91 -4.84 -3.31
C CYS A 58 24.63 -4.34 -4.75
N SER A 59 23.51 -3.63 -4.95
CA SER A 59 23.21 -2.90 -6.18
C SER A 59 23.03 -1.41 -5.87
N PHE A 60 23.54 -0.53 -6.74
CA PHE A 60 23.23 0.90 -6.62
C PHE A 60 21.74 1.18 -6.88
N LEU A 61 21.17 2.11 -6.13
CA LEU A 61 19.78 2.56 -6.30
C LEU A 61 19.58 3.30 -7.63
N PRO A 62 18.32 3.45 -8.11
CA PRO A 62 17.99 4.03 -9.41
C PRO A 62 18.70 5.35 -9.78
N PRO A 63 18.93 6.32 -8.87
CA PRO A 63 19.68 7.53 -9.21
C PRO A 63 21.07 7.26 -9.79
N HIS A 64 21.75 6.20 -9.34
CA HIS A 64 23.15 5.95 -9.65
C HIS A 64 23.41 4.66 -10.44
N CYS A 65 22.50 3.69 -10.46
CA CYS A 65 22.71 2.42 -11.15
C CYS A 65 23.13 2.59 -12.63
N GLY A 66 24.10 1.78 -13.06
CA GLY A 66 24.46 1.63 -14.46
C GLY A 66 23.44 0.76 -15.23
N ARG A 67 23.45 0.83 -16.56
CA ARG A 67 22.58 -0.01 -17.41
C ARG A 67 22.76 -1.51 -17.14
N GLY A 68 24.00 -1.97 -16.93
CA GLY A 68 24.31 -3.36 -16.64
C GLY A 68 23.70 -3.84 -15.33
N GLU A 69 23.82 -3.05 -14.27
CA GLU A 69 23.24 -3.37 -12.96
C GLU A 69 21.71 -3.38 -13.01
N ARG A 70 21.11 -2.40 -13.69
CA ARG A 70 19.66 -2.33 -13.88
C ARG A 70 19.11 -3.56 -14.61
N ARG A 71 19.79 -4.00 -15.68
CA ARG A 71 19.46 -5.23 -16.43
C ARG A 71 19.66 -6.50 -15.59
N ALA A 72 20.73 -6.59 -14.82
CA ALA A 72 20.98 -7.73 -13.93
C ALA A 72 19.86 -7.85 -12.88
N LEU A 73 19.43 -6.72 -12.32
CA LEU A 73 18.30 -6.66 -11.40
C LEU A 73 16.96 -7.01 -12.06
N GLU A 74 16.71 -6.55 -13.29
CA GLU A 74 15.52 -6.95 -14.07
C GLU A 74 15.50 -8.47 -14.25
N LEU A 75 16.60 -9.07 -14.71
CA LEU A 75 16.70 -10.52 -14.91
C LEU A 75 16.45 -11.31 -13.62
N LEU A 76 17.08 -10.89 -12.52
CA LEU A 76 16.88 -11.49 -11.19
C LEU A 76 15.41 -11.42 -10.76
N ALA A 77 14.80 -10.24 -10.89
CA ALA A 77 13.42 -10.02 -10.48
C ALA A 77 12.44 -10.84 -11.34
N VAL A 78 12.64 -10.88 -12.66
CA VAL A 78 11.81 -11.66 -13.57
C VAL A 78 11.91 -13.15 -13.25
N GLU A 79 13.12 -13.67 -13.06
CA GLU A 79 13.31 -15.09 -12.74
C GLU A 79 12.69 -15.49 -11.40
N ALA A 80 12.81 -14.63 -10.38
CA ALA A 80 12.14 -14.82 -9.10
C ALA A 80 10.61 -14.79 -9.28
N LEU A 81 10.06 -13.79 -9.97
CA LEU A 81 8.61 -13.64 -10.13
C LEU A 81 7.99 -14.75 -11.00
N SER A 82 8.72 -15.26 -12.00
CA SER A 82 8.30 -16.43 -12.78
C SER A 82 8.30 -17.73 -11.98
N SER A 83 9.00 -17.76 -10.83
CA SER A 83 9.08 -18.91 -9.93
C SER A 83 8.06 -18.85 -8.79
N LEU A 84 7.23 -17.79 -8.70
CA LEU A 84 6.14 -17.74 -7.76
C LEU A 84 5.17 -18.92 -8.02
N ALA A 85 4.69 -19.53 -6.94
CA ALA A 85 3.74 -20.64 -7.03
C ALA A 85 2.50 -20.23 -7.84
N ARG A 86 1.79 -21.20 -8.41
CA ARG A 86 0.64 -20.96 -9.33
C ARG A 86 -0.48 -20.08 -8.76
N ASP A 87 -0.49 -19.78 -7.46
CA ASP A 87 -1.34 -18.74 -6.88
C ASP A 87 -0.50 -17.77 -6.03
N PRO A 88 -0.13 -16.59 -6.54
CA PRO A 88 -0.50 -16.04 -7.85
C PRO A 88 0.47 -16.40 -8.99
N ALA A 89 -0.01 -17.13 -9.99
CA ALA A 89 0.59 -17.13 -11.33
C ALA A 89 0.47 -15.73 -11.95
N GLY A 90 1.42 -15.37 -12.82
CA GLY A 90 1.44 -14.07 -13.48
C GLY A 90 2.47 -13.97 -14.59
N GLY A 91 2.48 -12.82 -15.27
CA GLY A 91 3.34 -12.55 -16.42
C GLY A 91 4.17 -11.29 -16.23
N TYR A 92 5.38 -11.29 -16.81
CA TYR A 92 6.23 -10.09 -16.91
C TYR A 92 6.08 -9.43 -18.28
N TYR A 93 5.94 -8.11 -18.26
CA TYR A 93 5.80 -7.26 -19.43
C TYR A 93 6.88 -6.18 -19.38
N ALA A 94 7.93 -6.36 -20.17
CA ALA A 94 8.96 -5.35 -20.32
C ALA A 94 8.40 -4.14 -21.10
N LEU A 95 8.64 -2.93 -20.62
CA LEU A 95 8.10 -1.73 -21.26
C LEU A 95 8.59 -1.57 -22.71
N LYS A 96 9.84 -1.96 -22.98
CA LYS A 96 10.45 -1.85 -24.33
C LYS A 96 9.74 -2.70 -25.40
N SER A 97 9.01 -3.73 -24.99
CA SER A 97 8.34 -4.69 -25.88
C SER A 97 6.81 -4.65 -25.75
N MET A 98 6.29 -3.72 -24.95
CA MET A 98 4.86 -3.55 -24.75
C MET A 98 4.27 -2.81 -25.95
N THR A 99 3.15 -3.30 -26.48
CA THR A 99 2.41 -2.58 -27.52
C THR A 99 1.74 -1.34 -26.94
N GLU A 100 1.44 -0.33 -27.77
CA GLU A 100 0.72 0.87 -27.32
C GLU A 100 -0.64 0.51 -26.71
N ALA A 101 -1.33 -0.50 -27.25
CA ALA A 101 -2.62 -0.96 -26.74
C ALA A 101 -2.50 -1.59 -25.34
N GLU A 102 -1.51 -2.46 -25.12
CA GLU A 102 -1.23 -3.04 -23.80
C GLU A 102 -0.84 -1.95 -22.79
N GLN A 103 0.01 -1.00 -23.21
CA GLN A 103 0.43 0.11 -22.38
C GLN A 103 -0.75 0.97 -21.96
N GLN A 104 -1.59 1.38 -22.92
CA GLN A 104 -2.79 2.18 -22.64
C GLN A 104 -3.77 1.43 -21.74
N GLN A 105 -3.96 0.12 -21.94
CA GLN A 105 -4.82 -0.68 -21.08
C GLN A 105 -4.30 -0.72 -19.64
N LEU A 106 -3.00 -0.94 -19.44
CA LEU A 106 -2.42 -0.97 -18.08
C LEU A 106 -2.42 0.41 -17.41
N ILE A 107 -2.30 1.51 -18.17
CA ILE A 107 -2.47 2.87 -17.66
C ILE A 107 -3.93 3.10 -17.24
N HIS A 108 -4.89 2.73 -18.10
CA HIS A 108 -6.32 2.86 -17.83
C HIS A 108 -6.74 2.06 -16.60
N ASP A 109 -6.18 0.86 -16.43
CA ASP A 109 -6.42 0.01 -15.26
C ASP A 109 -5.71 0.51 -13.98
N HIS A 110 -4.95 1.62 -14.07
CA HIS A 110 -4.10 2.17 -13.01
C HIS A 110 -3.00 1.20 -12.52
N PHE A 111 -2.54 0.32 -13.39
CA PHE A 111 -1.53 -0.69 -13.11
C PHE A 111 -0.13 -0.30 -13.55
N LEU A 112 0.01 0.49 -14.63
CA LEU A 112 1.32 0.89 -15.12
C LEU A 112 1.80 2.20 -14.47
N PHE A 113 3.12 2.32 -14.37
CA PHE A 113 3.78 3.59 -14.12
C PHE A 113 4.08 4.31 -15.43
N ASP A 114 3.93 5.63 -15.41
CA ASP A 114 4.23 6.47 -16.57
C ASP A 114 5.73 6.77 -16.68
N LYS A 115 6.12 7.32 -17.83
CA LYS A 115 7.45 7.90 -17.98
C LYS A 115 7.65 8.95 -16.88
N PRO A 116 8.76 8.89 -16.11
CA PRO A 116 9.03 9.89 -15.09
C PRO A 116 9.06 11.29 -15.70
N VAL A 117 8.06 12.11 -15.36
CA VAL A 117 7.97 13.53 -15.72
C VAL A 117 8.16 14.45 -14.51
N SER A 118 8.11 13.89 -13.31
CA SER A 118 8.32 14.64 -12.08
C SER A 118 9.71 15.28 -12.06
N PRO A 119 9.82 16.60 -11.81
CA PRO A 119 11.11 17.28 -11.69
C PRO A 119 12.05 16.62 -10.68
N LEU A 120 11.51 16.02 -9.60
CA LEU A 120 12.30 15.34 -8.57
C LEU A 120 12.98 14.08 -9.12
N LEU A 121 12.26 13.27 -9.91
CA LEU A 121 12.80 12.05 -10.53
C LEU A 121 13.79 12.38 -11.66
N LEU A 122 13.52 13.45 -12.41
CA LEU A 122 14.41 13.91 -13.48
C LEU A 122 15.72 14.49 -12.91
N ALA A 123 15.65 15.37 -11.91
CA ALA A 123 16.82 15.99 -11.29
C ALA A 123 17.71 14.98 -10.54
N SER A 124 17.13 13.88 -10.05
CA SER A 124 17.85 12.77 -9.41
C SER A 124 18.37 11.72 -10.41
N SER A 125 18.29 11.97 -11.71
CA SER A 125 18.81 11.07 -12.75
C SER A 125 18.16 9.68 -12.78
N MET A 126 16.93 9.54 -12.29
CA MET A 126 16.21 8.26 -12.24
C MET A 126 15.59 7.88 -13.60
N ALA A 127 15.38 8.85 -14.48
CA ALA A 127 14.87 8.64 -15.84
C ALA A 127 15.93 8.24 -16.89
N ARG A 128 17.20 8.04 -16.48
CA ARG A 128 18.28 7.67 -17.41
C ARG A 128 17.96 6.37 -18.15
N ASP A 129 18.31 6.37 -19.44
CA ASP A 129 18.15 5.25 -20.38
C ASP A 129 16.72 4.68 -20.48
N TRP A 130 15.68 5.43 -20.10
CA TRP A 130 14.28 5.03 -20.27
C TRP A 130 14.02 4.62 -21.74
N LEU A 131 13.51 3.43 -22.08
CA LEU A 131 12.78 2.40 -21.30
C LEU A 131 13.63 1.20 -20.80
N ASP A 132 14.96 1.24 -20.92
CA ASP A 132 15.85 0.09 -20.71
C ASP A 132 15.69 -0.54 -19.31
N ALA A 133 15.46 -1.85 -19.29
CA ALA A 133 15.31 -2.70 -18.11
C ALA A 133 14.19 -2.31 -17.14
N ARG A 134 13.10 -1.72 -17.65
CA ARG A 134 11.88 -1.42 -16.88
C ARG A 134 10.74 -2.30 -17.34
N GLY A 135 9.89 -2.66 -16.40
CA GLY A 135 8.68 -3.42 -16.71
C GLY A 135 7.79 -3.62 -15.50
N ILE A 136 6.70 -4.31 -15.77
CA ILE A 136 5.71 -4.67 -14.78
C ILE A 136 5.52 -6.18 -14.82
N TRP A 137 5.53 -6.80 -13.66
CA TRP A 137 4.94 -8.11 -13.48
C TRP A 137 3.58 -7.94 -12.83
N HIS A 138 2.59 -8.74 -13.22
CA HIS A 138 1.35 -8.84 -12.48
C HIS A 138 0.81 -10.26 -12.49
N SER A 139 0.12 -10.60 -11.40
CA SER A 139 -0.70 -11.81 -11.31
C SER A 139 -1.76 -11.86 -12.42
N ASP A 140 -2.24 -13.05 -12.78
CA ASP A 140 -3.32 -13.23 -13.77
C ASP A 140 -4.61 -12.51 -13.36
N LYS A 141 -4.90 -12.49 -12.05
CA LYS A 141 -6.02 -11.77 -11.45
C LYS A 141 -5.81 -10.25 -11.40
N LYS A 142 -4.60 -9.77 -11.74
CA LYS A 142 -4.17 -8.36 -11.66
C LYS A 142 -4.40 -7.71 -10.29
N THR A 143 -4.31 -8.49 -9.21
CA THR A 143 -4.49 -8.00 -7.82
C THR A 143 -3.18 -7.92 -7.04
N LEU A 144 -2.11 -8.55 -7.54
CA LEU A 144 -0.73 -8.36 -7.12
C LEU A 144 0.11 -7.94 -8.33
N LEU A 145 0.88 -6.87 -8.20
CA LEU A 145 1.72 -6.29 -9.22
C LEU A 145 3.11 -5.98 -8.64
N VAL A 146 4.12 -6.03 -9.48
CA VAL A 146 5.50 -5.64 -9.13
C VAL A 146 6.05 -4.76 -10.24
N TRP A 147 6.32 -3.49 -9.93
CA TRP A 147 7.07 -2.61 -10.83
C TRP A 147 8.56 -2.84 -10.63
N ILE A 148 9.30 -2.91 -11.72
CA ILE A 148 10.73 -3.20 -11.74
C ILE A 148 11.47 -1.99 -12.33
N ASN A 149 12.45 -1.48 -11.57
CA ASN A 149 13.38 -0.40 -11.97
C ASN A 149 12.74 0.96 -12.27
N GLU A 150 11.70 1.32 -11.54
CA GLU A 150 11.06 2.65 -11.59
C GLU A 150 11.71 3.58 -10.54
N GLU A 151 11.00 3.95 -9.48
CA GLU A 151 11.49 4.79 -8.37
C GLU A 151 12.45 4.03 -7.44
N ASP A 152 12.25 2.72 -7.36
CA ASP A 152 13.03 1.77 -6.56
C ASP A 152 13.29 0.52 -7.41
N HIS A 153 14.11 -0.40 -6.90
CA HIS A 153 14.37 -1.67 -7.59
C HIS A 153 13.09 -2.46 -7.83
N LEU A 154 12.29 -2.63 -6.77
CA LEU A 154 10.99 -3.26 -6.82
C LEU A 154 9.97 -2.37 -6.10
N GLN A 155 8.76 -2.31 -6.64
CA GLN A 155 7.59 -1.85 -5.90
C GLN A 155 6.49 -2.89 -5.99
N VAL A 156 6.21 -3.53 -4.86
CA VAL A 156 5.17 -4.55 -4.73
C VAL A 156 3.87 -3.86 -4.37
N ILE A 157 2.83 -4.14 -5.14
CA ILE A 157 1.53 -3.48 -5.09
C ILE A 157 0.46 -4.55 -5.03
N SER A 158 -0.43 -4.47 -4.04
CA SER A 158 -1.71 -5.17 -4.06
C SER A 158 -2.82 -4.14 -4.20
N MET A 159 -3.78 -4.40 -5.08
CA MET A 159 -4.95 -3.53 -5.23
C MET A 159 -6.18 -4.28 -5.69
N GLN A 160 -7.34 -3.77 -5.29
CA GLN A 160 -8.64 -4.28 -5.70
C GLN A 160 -9.70 -3.18 -5.67
N LYS A 161 -10.82 -3.41 -6.34
CA LYS A 161 -12.03 -2.60 -6.18
C LYS A 161 -12.65 -2.83 -4.79
N GLY A 162 -13.35 -1.82 -4.27
CA GLY A 162 -14.00 -1.86 -2.97
C GLY A 162 -13.06 -1.64 -1.78
N GLY A 163 -13.61 -1.79 -0.58
CA GLY A 163 -12.98 -1.41 0.68
C GLY A 163 -12.13 -2.47 1.38
N ASN A 164 -12.04 -3.70 0.86
CA ASN A 164 -11.41 -4.81 1.58
C ASN A 164 -9.87 -4.68 1.67
N MET A 165 -9.43 -3.81 2.58
CA MET A 165 -8.02 -3.51 2.85
C MET A 165 -7.31 -4.71 3.47
N LYS A 166 -8.03 -5.53 4.27
CA LYS A 166 -7.46 -6.73 4.88
C LYS A 166 -7.00 -7.72 3.81
N GLU A 167 -7.83 -8.00 2.81
CA GLU A 167 -7.48 -8.89 1.70
C GLU A 167 -6.34 -8.32 0.86
N ALA A 168 -6.39 -7.02 0.56
CA ALA A 168 -5.31 -6.34 -0.15
C ALA A 168 -3.97 -6.44 0.59
N PHE A 169 -3.97 -6.20 1.90
CA PHE A 169 -2.79 -6.31 2.74
C PHE A 169 -2.30 -7.75 2.87
N THR A 170 -3.21 -8.71 3.02
CA THR A 170 -2.90 -10.15 3.12
C THR A 170 -2.13 -10.63 1.89
N ARG A 171 -2.51 -10.20 0.68
CA ARG A 171 -1.77 -10.55 -0.55
C ARG A 171 -0.34 -10.01 -0.54
N VAL A 172 -0.11 -8.81 0.02
CA VAL A 172 1.24 -8.25 0.17
C VAL A 172 2.04 -9.06 1.19
N CYS A 173 1.44 -9.35 2.36
CA CYS A 173 2.06 -10.15 3.42
C CYS A 173 2.41 -11.57 2.98
N ASN A 174 1.63 -12.17 2.07
CA ASN A 174 1.90 -13.51 1.54
C ASN A 174 2.89 -13.48 0.38
N GLY A 175 2.82 -12.46 -0.49
CA GLY A 175 3.66 -12.35 -1.68
C GLY A 175 5.10 -11.95 -1.38
N LEU A 176 5.31 -10.96 -0.51
CA LEU A 176 6.66 -10.44 -0.21
C LEU A 176 7.62 -11.49 0.35
N PRO A 177 7.25 -12.31 1.35
CA PRO A 177 8.14 -13.35 1.87
C PRO A 177 8.52 -14.40 0.82
N GLN A 178 7.60 -14.72 -0.11
CA GLN A 178 7.88 -15.62 -1.22
C GLN A 178 8.92 -15.00 -2.18
N ILE A 179 8.71 -13.75 -2.59
CA ILE A 179 9.68 -13.02 -3.42
C ILE A 179 11.05 -12.95 -2.69
N GLU A 180 11.06 -12.60 -1.41
CA GLU A 180 12.29 -12.51 -0.63
C GLU A 180 13.03 -13.86 -0.53
N THR A 181 12.29 -14.96 -0.34
CA THR A 181 12.85 -16.32 -0.32
C THR A 181 13.50 -16.69 -1.64
N LEU A 182 12.89 -16.30 -2.77
CA LEU A 182 13.42 -16.54 -4.11
C LEU A 182 14.65 -15.66 -4.42
N PHE A 183 14.71 -14.44 -3.88
CA PHE A 183 15.93 -13.63 -3.93
C PHE A 183 17.05 -14.28 -3.10
N LYS A 184 16.72 -14.76 -1.88
CA LYS A 184 17.67 -15.43 -0.99
C LYS A 184 18.24 -16.72 -1.58
N SER A 185 17.44 -17.52 -2.28
CA SER A 185 17.92 -18.74 -2.95
C SER A 185 18.94 -18.45 -4.06
N LYS A 186 19.01 -17.21 -4.53
CA LYS A 186 19.98 -16.70 -5.52
C LYS A 186 21.11 -15.89 -4.89
N ASN A 187 21.29 -15.95 -3.56
CA ASN A 187 22.26 -15.18 -2.78
C ASN A 187 22.05 -13.65 -2.84
N TYR A 188 20.83 -13.19 -3.09
CA TYR A 188 20.45 -11.78 -2.96
C TYR A 188 19.60 -11.58 -1.70
N ALA A 189 19.61 -10.36 -1.17
CA ALA A 189 18.78 -9.98 -0.04
C ALA A 189 18.25 -8.55 -0.25
N PHE A 190 17.14 -8.23 0.40
CA PHE A 190 16.69 -6.85 0.44
C PHE A 190 17.61 -5.98 1.31
N THR A 191 17.73 -4.71 0.93
CA THR A 191 18.51 -3.73 1.69
C THR A 191 17.71 -3.33 2.93
N TRP A 192 18.18 -3.73 4.11
CA TRP A 192 17.50 -3.52 5.39
C TRP A 192 18.50 -3.38 6.53
N ASN A 193 18.20 -2.55 7.54
CA ASN A 193 18.91 -2.54 8.82
C ASN A 193 17.97 -2.20 10.00
N PRO A 194 18.38 -2.44 11.27
CA PRO A 194 17.51 -2.21 12.43
C PRO A 194 17.08 -0.75 12.68
N HIS A 195 17.87 0.23 12.20
CA HIS A 195 17.59 1.64 12.44
C HIS A 195 16.62 2.22 11.39
N LEU A 196 16.81 1.87 10.12
CA LEU A 196 16.10 2.44 8.98
C LEU A 196 15.04 1.51 8.38
N GLY A 197 14.94 0.27 8.86
CA GLY A 197 14.13 -0.75 8.21
C GLY A 197 14.60 -1.01 6.78
N TYR A 198 13.66 -1.17 5.84
CA TYR A 198 13.95 -1.31 4.42
C TYR A 198 14.47 0.01 3.85
N ILE A 199 15.57 -0.06 3.10
CA ILE A 199 16.20 1.10 2.49
C ILE A 199 15.73 1.22 1.04
N LEU A 200 15.22 2.42 0.73
CA LEU A 200 14.72 2.83 -0.59
C LEU A 200 15.39 4.13 -1.02
N THR A 201 15.16 4.52 -2.27
CA THR A 201 15.78 5.71 -2.90
C THR A 201 15.46 6.99 -2.16
N CYS A 202 14.18 7.22 -1.85
CA CYS A 202 13.74 8.42 -1.18
C CYS A 202 13.72 8.20 0.34
N PRO A 203 14.31 9.10 1.16
CA PRO A 203 14.24 9.02 2.62
C PRO A 203 12.80 8.94 3.15
N SER A 204 11.82 9.53 2.46
CA SER A 204 10.40 9.45 2.84
C SER A 204 9.84 8.03 2.82
N ASN A 205 10.50 7.09 2.14
CA ASN A 205 10.05 5.71 1.96
C ASN A 205 10.84 4.71 2.81
N LEU A 206 11.69 5.16 3.74
CA LEU A 206 12.39 4.27 4.66
C LEU A 206 11.41 3.54 5.61
N GLY A 207 11.91 2.56 6.35
CA GLY A 207 11.14 1.78 7.31
C GLY A 207 10.39 0.66 6.63
N THR A 208 9.07 0.74 6.65
CA THR A 208 8.19 -0.22 5.96
C THR A 208 8.14 0.02 4.46
N GLY A 209 8.44 1.26 4.02
CA GLY A 209 8.13 1.75 2.68
C GLY A 209 6.65 1.64 2.30
N LEU A 210 5.77 1.38 3.27
CA LEU A 210 4.39 0.98 3.04
C LEU A 210 3.47 2.19 2.88
N ARG A 211 2.75 2.23 1.76
CA ARG A 211 1.64 3.13 1.53
C ARG A 211 0.37 2.31 1.32
N ALA A 212 -0.44 2.20 2.37
CA ALA A 212 -1.81 1.72 2.32
C ALA A 212 -2.75 2.91 2.10
N GLY A 213 -3.73 2.76 1.21
CA GLY A 213 -4.66 3.83 0.91
C GLY A 213 -5.86 3.38 0.09
N VAL A 214 -6.82 4.29 -0.01
CA VAL A 214 -8.08 4.08 -0.70
C VAL A 214 -8.36 5.22 -1.66
N HIS A 215 -9.06 4.92 -2.76
CA HIS A 215 -9.83 5.94 -3.46
C HIS A 215 -11.18 6.07 -2.78
N ILE A 216 -11.43 7.23 -2.16
CA ILE A 216 -12.62 7.50 -1.37
C ILE A 216 -13.35 8.74 -1.89
N LYS A 217 -14.68 8.66 -1.98
CA LYS A 217 -15.57 9.78 -2.32
C LYS A 217 -15.89 10.59 -1.06
N LEU A 218 -15.46 11.83 -1.02
CA LEU A 218 -15.71 12.78 0.07
C LEU A 218 -16.14 14.16 -0.49
N PRO A 219 -17.24 14.26 -1.25
CA PRO A 219 -17.65 15.52 -1.89
C PRO A 219 -17.97 16.67 -0.91
N HIS A 220 -18.41 16.37 0.32
CA HIS A 220 -18.72 17.36 1.36
C HIS A 220 -17.51 17.60 2.26
N LEU A 221 -16.96 16.55 2.88
CA LEU A 221 -15.81 16.65 3.76
C LEU A 221 -14.59 17.20 3.02
N GLY A 222 -14.42 16.85 1.75
CA GLY A 222 -13.35 17.38 0.89
C GLY A 222 -13.35 18.90 0.71
N LYS A 223 -14.48 19.57 0.97
CA LYS A 223 -14.65 21.04 0.93
C LYS A 223 -14.72 21.67 2.33
N HIS A 224 -14.81 20.86 3.37
CA HIS A 224 -14.94 21.32 4.74
C HIS A 224 -13.61 21.90 5.25
N GLU A 225 -13.66 23.01 5.98
CA GLU A 225 -12.47 23.74 6.45
C GLU A 225 -11.55 22.87 7.35
N LYS A 226 -12.14 21.94 8.10
CA LYS A 226 -11.44 21.02 9.00
C LYS A 226 -10.79 19.81 8.33
N PHE A 227 -10.98 19.60 7.02
CA PHE A 227 -10.54 18.36 6.37
C PHE A 227 -9.03 18.10 6.51
N LEU A 228 -8.21 19.14 6.33
CA LEU A 228 -6.76 19.03 6.48
C LEU A 228 -6.34 18.78 7.93
N GLU A 229 -7.06 19.35 8.90
CA GLU A 229 -6.82 19.13 10.32
C GLU A 229 -7.12 17.68 10.71
N VAL A 230 -8.28 17.17 10.29
CA VAL A 230 -8.70 15.78 10.53
C VAL A 230 -7.67 14.81 9.94
N LEU A 231 -7.26 15.01 8.68
CA LEU A 231 -6.23 14.16 8.06
C LEU A 231 -4.92 14.18 8.84
N LYS A 232 -4.49 15.35 9.30
CA LYS A 232 -3.27 15.50 10.10
C LYS A 232 -3.37 14.77 11.44
N GLN A 233 -4.49 14.89 12.15
CA GLN A 233 -4.72 14.21 13.43
C GLN A 233 -4.78 12.68 13.26
N LEU A 234 -5.33 12.22 12.13
CA LEU A 234 -5.37 10.81 11.76
C LEU A 234 -4.04 10.28 11.18
N ARG A 235 -3.03 11.13 11.00
CA ARG A 235 -1.75 10.80 10.35
C ARG A 235 -1.93 10.28 8.91
N LEU A 236 -2.95 10.80 8.23
CA LEU A 236 -3.26 10.53 6.84
C LEU A 236 -2.84 11.69 5.95
N GLN A 237 -2.61 11.38 4.67
CA GLN A 237 -2.35 12.34 3.62
C GLN A 237 -3.33 12.12 2.47
N LYS A 238 -3.68 13.20 1.76
CA LYS A 238 -4.49 13.16 0.54
C LYS A 238 -3.66 13.47 -0.70
N ARG A 239 -3.96 12.80 -1.80
CA ARG A 239 -3.50 13.10 -3.17
C ARG A 239 -4.70 13.17 -4.12
N GLY A 240 -4.49 13.66 -5.34
CA GLY A 240 -5.52 13.59 -6.38
C GLY A 240 -5.76 12.18 -6.87
N THR A 241 -6.78 12.01 -7.70
CA THR A 241 -7.29 10.69 -8.12
C THR A 241 -6.27 9.89 -8.95
N GLY A 242 -5.31 10.55 -9.59
CA GLY A 242 -4.22 9.91 -10.35
C GLY A 242 -2.86 9.90 -9.62
N GLY A 243 -2.79 10.29 -8.34
CA GLY A 243 -1.55 10.31 -7.55
C GLY A 243 -1.02 11.72 -7.20
N VAL A 244 0.29 11.79 -6.89
CA VAL A 244 0.98 12.92 -6.18
C VAL A 244 0.75 14.27 -6.83
N ASP A 245 0.74 14.32 -8.15
CA ASP A 245 0.74 15.57 -8.91
C ASP A 245 -0.57 15.77 -9.69
N THR A 246 -1.65 15.11 -9.28
CA THR A 246 -2.96 15.19 -9.94
C THR A 246 -3.99 15.89 -9.08
N ALA A 247 -5.02 16.48 -9.72
CA ALA A 247 -6.16 17.04 -9.00
C ALA A 247 -7.13 15.94 -8.53
N ALA A 248 -7.86 16.19 -7.45
CA ALA A 248 -9.02 15.38 -7.10
C ALA A 248 -10.15 15.67 -8.09
N VAL A 249 -10.73 14.62 -8.68
CA VAL A 249 -11.84 14.75 -9.64
C VAL A 249 -13.12 14.26 -8.96
N GLY A 250 -14.19 15.05 -9.02
CA GLY A 250 -15.52 14.64 -8.54
C GLY A 250 -15.61 14.36 -7.02
N GLY A 251 -14.75 14.97 -6.20
CA GLY A 251 -14.69 14.69 -4.77
C GLY A 251 -14.05 13.36 -4.41
N VAL A 252 -13.34 12.71 -5.35
CA VAL A 252 -12.59 11.48 -5.10
C VAL A 252 -11.14 11.81 -4.72
N PHE A 253 -10.70 11.30 -3.57
CA PHE A 253 -9.36 11.50 -3.05
C PHE A 253 -8.60 10.17 -2.92
N ASP A 254 -7.29 10.18 -3.18
CA ASP A 254 -6.36 9.12 -2.75
C ASP A 254 -5.92 9.44 -1.32
N VAL A 255 -6.50 8.74 -0.34
CA VAL A 255 -6.20 8.90 1.09
C VAL A 255 -5.34 7.72 1.54
N SER A 256 -4.21 8.01 2.19
CA SER A 256 -3.23 7.00 2.63
C SER A 256 -2.53 7.41 3.91
N ASN A 257 -1.86 6.47 4.60
CA ASN A 257 -0.98 6.80 5.71
C ASN A 257 0.12 7.80 5.28
N ALA A 258 0.50 8.71 6.17
CA ALA A 258 1.59 9.67 5.96
C ALA A 258 2.96 9.11 6.42
N ASP A 259 2.97 8.30 7.49
CA ASP A 259 4.20 7.73 8.05
C ASP A 259 4.64 6.44 7.38
N ARG A 260 5.94 6.15 7.41
CA ARG A 260 6.55 4.93 6.85
C ARG A 260 7.55 4.26 7.80
N LEU A 261 8.24 5.06 8.61
CA LEU A 261 9.28 4.65 9.55
C LEU A 261 8.82 4.90 10.98
N GLY A 262 9.21 4.03 11.92
CA GLY A 262 8.80 4.10 13.33
C GLY A 262 7.50 3.36 13.65
N PHE A 263 6.87 2.74 12.66
CA PHE A 263 5.66 1.92 12.79
C PHE A 263 5.83 0.65 11.96
N SER A 264 5.17 -0.42 12.38
CA SER A 264 5.03 -1.65 11.61
C SER A 264 4.03 -1.52 10.46
N GLU A 265 4.11 -2.43 9.49
CA GLU A 265 3.17 -2.51 8.39
C GLU A 265 1.71 -2.65 8.86
N VAL A 266 1.49 -3.43 9.92
CA VAL A 266 0.16 -3.68 10.50
C VAL A 266 -0.40 -2.41 11.14
N GLU A 267 0.41 -1.70 11.95
CA GLU A 267 -0.02 -0.44 12.58
C GLU A 267 -0.39 0.61 11.53
N LEU A 268 0.41 0.72 10.46
CA LEU A 268 0.13 1.67 9.38
C LEU A 268 -1.16 1.35 8.63
N VAL A 269 -1.43 0.07 8.35
CA VAL A 269 -2.68 -0.35 7.71
C VAL A 269 -3.87 -0.11 8.64
N GLN A 270 -3.73 -0.40 9.93
CA GLN A 270 -4.79 -0.15 10.91
C GLN A 270 -5.12 1.35 11.02
N MET A 271 -4.12 2.23 11.03
CA MET A 271 -4.34 3.69 10.98
C MET A 271 -5.19 4.11 9.78
N VAL A 272 -4.96 3.51 8.62
CA VAL A 272 -5.74 3.78 7.40
C VAL A 272 -7.16 3.25 7.55
N VAL A 273 -7.34 2.02 8.03
CA VAL A 273 -8.67 1.42 8.22
C VAL A 273 -9.51 2.27 9.17
N ASP A 274 -8.97 2.63 10.33
CA ASP A 274 -9.68 3.42 11.34
C ASP A 274 -9.98 4.83 10.82
N GLY A 275 -8.99 5.48 10.22
CA GLY A 275 -9.15 6.83 9.70
C GLY A 275 -10.17 6.89 8.56
N VAL A 276 -10.15 5.92 7.64
CA VAL A 276 -11.14 5.83 6.55
C VAL A 276 -12.55 5.65 7.08
N LYS A 277 -12.76 4.82 8.11
CA LYS A 277 -14.09 4.66 8.75
C LYS A 277 -14.60 5.99 9.31
N LEU A 278 -13.75 6.74 10.02
CA LEU A 278 -14.13 8.05 10.55
C LEU A 278 -14.43 9.08 9.45
N LEU A 279 -13.63 9.08 8.36
CA LEU A 279 -13.89 9.98 7.22
C LEU A 279 -15.25 9.69 6.56
N ILE A 280 -15.65 8.41 6.47
CA ILE A 280 -16.96 8.02 5.96
C ILE A 280 -18.07 8.51 6.90
N GLU A 281 -17.93 8.32 8.21
CA GLU A 281 -18.91 8.81 9.18
C GLU A 281 -19.09 10.33 9.11
N MET A 282 -17.98 11.07 9.01
CA MET A 282 -18.02 12.52 8.81
C MET A 282 -18.72 12.92 7.51
N GLU A 283 -18.43 12.23 6.41
CA GLU A 283 -19.10 12.49 5.13
C GLU A 283 -20.61 12.24 5.22
N GLN A 284 -21.03 11.13 5.83
CA GLN A 284 -22.44 10.78 6.04
C GLN A 284 -23.19 11.82 6.89
N ARG A 285 -22.54 12.40 7.91
CA ARG A 285 -23.13 13.49 8.70
C ARG A 285 -23.29 14.76 7.88
N LEU A 286 -22.27 15.14 7.11
CA LEU A 286 -22.32 16.32 6.26
C LEU A 286 -23.37 16.20 5.14
N GLU A 287 -23.56 15.00 4.58
CA GLU A 287 -24.65 14.71 3.64
C GLU A 287 -26.04 14.97 4.23
N GLN A 288 -26.19 14.80 5.55
CA GLN A 288 -27.42 15.07 6.30
C GLN A 288 -27.50 16.52 6.83
N GLY A 289 -26.52 17.37 6.52
CA GLY A 289 -26.44 18.74 7.03
C GLY A 289 -26.09 18.85 8.52
N GLN A 290 -25.50 17.81 9.10
CA GLN A 290 -25.11 17.77 10.51
C GLN A 290 -23.66 18.24 10.70
N ALA A 291 -23.38 18.80 11.88
CA ALA A 291 -22.03 19.19 12.27
C ALA A 291 -21.14 17.97 12.55
N ILE A 292 -19.82 18.15 12.39
CA ILE A 292 -18.80 17.11 12.61
C ILE A 292 -17.78 17.50 13.69
N ASP A 293 -18.00 18.59 14.41
CA ASP A 293 -17.06 19.14 15.39
C ASP A 293 -16.72 18.16 16.52
N ASP A 294 -17.70 17.33 16.91
CA ASP A 294 -17.57 16.28 17.92
C ASP A 294 -16.82 15.03 17.42
N LEU A 295 -16.69 14.87 16.10
CA LEU A 295 -15.96 13.77 15.47
C LEU A 295 -14.49 14.09 15.19
N VAL A 296 -14.06 15.33 15.39
CA VAL A 296 -12.67 15.73 15.14
C VAL A 296 -11.75 14.98 16.11
N PRO A 297 -10.86 14.09 15.62
CA PRO A 297 -10.11 13.21 16.49
C PRO A 297 -9.02 13.96 17.26
N ALA A 298 -8.72 13.51 18.49
CA ALA A 298 -7.54 14.00 19.18
C ALA A 298 -6.26 13.65 18.41
N GLN A 299 -5.21 14.45 18.58
CA GLN A 299 -3.90 14.21 17.96
C GLN A 299 -3.36 12.82 18.37
N LYS A 300 -3.18 11.92 17.38
CA LYS A 300 -2.49 10.62 17.55
C LYS A 300 -0.98 10.75 17.60
#